data_AF-A0A9X2M896-F1
#
_entry.id   AF-A0A9X2M896-F1
#
_cell.length_a   1.000
_cell.length_b   1.000
_cell.length_c   1.000
_cell.angle_alpha   90.00
_cell.angle_beta   90.00
_cell.angle_gamma   90.00
#
_symmetry.space_group_name_H-M   'P 1'
#
loop_
_entity.id
_entity.type
_entity.pdbx_description
1 polymer ?
#
loop_
_entity_poly.entity_id
_entity_poly.type
_entity_poly.pdbx_seq_one_letter_code
_entity_poly.pdbx_strand_id
1 'polypeptide(L)'
;MIYKIIILVMCHLIGDYVLQNDFIASTKGNNRYHMLVHSILYCVPFALVCGIDFRLLIMFMGHFIIDTGKARYNYISYIQDQLMHYMYLAIYLI
;
A
#
# COMPACT_ATOMS: atom_id res chain seq x y z
N MET A 1 -19.87 -9.79 -1.71
CA MET A 1 -19.33 -8.49 -2.16
C MET A 1 -18.87 -7.62 -0.99
N ILE A 2 -19.74 -7.23 -0.06
CA ILE A 2 -19.38 -6.42 1.12
C ILE A 2 -18.26 -7.05 1.97
N TYR A 3 -18.37 -8.34 2.27
CA TYR A 3 -17.33 -9.07 3.02
C TYR A 3 -15.93 -8.96 2.38
N LYS A 4 -15.85 -9.06 1.05
CA LYS A 4 -14.60 -8.93 0.30
C LYS A 4 -14.02 -7.52 0.40
N ILE A 5 -14.86 -6.50 0.30
CA ILE A 5 -14.45 -5.10 0.50
C ILE A 5 -13.88 -4.90 1.90
N ILE A 6 -14.55 -5.40 2.93
CA ILE A 6 -14.09 -5.30 4.32
C ILE A 6 -12.70 -5.95 4.47
N ILE A 7 -12.52 -7.16 3.93
CA ILE A 7 -11.21 -7.83 3.97
C ILE A 7 -10.13 -7.00 3.27
N LEU A 8 -10.41 -6.45 2.09
CA LEU A 8 -9.42 -5.64 1.36
C LEU A 8 -9.03 -4.37 2.13
N VAL A 9 -10.01 -3.73 2.79
CA VAL A 9 -9.74 -2.59 3.69
C VAL A 9 -8.87 -3.04 4.86
N MET A 10 -9.16 -4.20 5.47
CA MET A 10 -8.31 -4.74 6.54
C MET A 10 -6.89 -5.04 6.07
N CYS A 11 -6.72 -5.60 4.86
CA CYS A 11 -5.39 -5.82 4.27
C CYS A 11 -4.64 -4.51 4.11
N HIS A 12 -5.30 -3.46 3.59
CA HIS A 12 -4.72 -2.13 3.48
C HIS A 12 -4.28 -1.60 4.85
N LEU A 13 -5.16 -1.65 5.86
CA LEU A 13 -4.84 -1.16 7.21
C LEU A 13 -3.68 -1.94 7.84
N ILE A 14 -3.64 -3.27 7.68
CA ILE A 14 -2.54 -4.09 8.18
C ILE A 14 -1.23 -3.71 7.47
N GLY A 15 -1.25 -3.60 6.14
CA GLY A 15 -0.07 -3.28 5.34
C GLY A 15 0.49 -1.88 5.62
N ASP A 16 -0.38 -0.88 5.68
CA ASP A 16 0.01 0.54 5.68
C ASP A 16 0.16 1.14 7.09
N TYR A 17 -0.50 0.55 8.09
CA TYR A 17 -0.47 1.04 9.48
C TYR A 17 0.16 0.05 10.45
N VAL A 18 -0.19 -1.23 10.40
CA VAL A 18 0.32 -2.22 11.38
C VAL A 18 1.75 -2.65 11.06
N LEU A 19 2.03 -2.96 9.80
CA LEU A 19 3.35 -3.39 9.35
C LEU A 19 4.32 -2.22 9.09
N GLN A 20 3.80 -1.00 8.96
CA GLN A 20 4.60 0.22 8.88
C GLN A 20 4.87 0.77 10.29
N ASN A 21 6.00 0.39 10.86
CA ASN A 21 6.46 0.96 12.12
C ASN A 21 6.97 2.41 11.98
N ASP A 22 7.15 3.10 13.12
CA ASP A 22 7.62 4.49 13.19
C ASP A 22 8.96 4.72 12.48
N PHE A 23 9.86 3.74 12.53
CA PHE A 23 11.15 3.82 11.86
C PHE A 23 10.96 3.90 10.34
N ILE A 24 10.16 3.00 9.76
CA ILE A 24 9.88 3.00 8.32
C ILE A 24 9.13 4.27 7.92
N ALA A 25 8.10 4.65 8.69
CA ALA A 25 7.28 5.83 8.41
C ALA A 25 8.13 7.12 8.36
N SER A 26 9.04 7.31 9.32
CA SER A 26 9.90 8.50 9.42
C SER A 26 11.04 8.54 8.39
N THR A 27 11.40 7.40 7.79
CA THR A 27 12.58 7.30 6.94
C THR A 27 12.29 6.99 5.47
N LYS A 28 11.10 6.46 5.11
CA LYS A 28 10.75 6.07 3.72
C LYS A 28 10.84 7.22 2.71
N GLY A 29 10.58 8.46 3.15
CA GLY A 29 10.75 9.66 2.31
C GLY A 29 12.19 9.91 1.90
N ASN A 30 13.15 9.62 2.77
CA ASN A 30 14.57 9.92 2.58
C ASN A 30 15.36 8.72 2.05
N ASN A 31 14.98 7.49 2.42
CA ASN A 31 15.67 6.27 2.03
C ASN A 31 14.82 5.41 1.08
N ARG A 32 15.30 5.22 -0.16
CA ARG A 32 14.62 4.41 -1.19
C ARG A 32 14.49 2.94 -0.81
N TYR A 33 15.44 2.40 -0.05
CA TYR A 33 15.36 1.02 0.44
C TYR A 33 14.22 0.86 1.45
N HIS A 34 14.03 1.84 2.35
CA HIS A 34 12.92 1.78 3.32
C HIS A 34 11.56 1.93 2.63
N MET A 35 11.48 2.77 1.59
CA MET A 35 10.30 2.82 0.73
C MET A 35 10.00 1.47 0.07
N LEU A 36 11.02 0.82 -0.51
CA LEU A 36 10.89 -0.50 -1.11
C LEU A 36 10.41 -1.54 -0.09
N VAL A 37 11.03 -1.59 1.09
CA VAL A 37 10.65 -2.51 2.18
C VAL A 37 9.20 -2.29 2.59
N HIS A 38 8.79 -1.03 2.76
CA HIS A 38 7.40 -0.70 3.09
C HIS A 38 6.42 -1.16 2.01
N SER A 39 6.69 -0.91 0.74
CA SER A 39 5.81 -1.35 -0.35
C SER A 39 5.72 -2.88 -0.45
N ILE A 40 6.80 -3.61 -0.13
CA ILE A 40 6.76 -5.08 -0.02
C ILE A 40 5.89 -5.51 1.18
N LEU A 41 6.10 -4.90 2.36
CA LEU A 41 5.31 -5.19 3.56
C LEU A 41 3.82 -4.90 3.35
N TYR A 42 3.49 -3.83 2.64
CA TYR A 42 2.12 -3.48 2.26
C TYR A 42 1.43 -4.62 1.51
N CYS A 43 2.16 -5.31 0.62
CA CYS A 43 1.63 -6.43 -0.17
C CYS A 43 1.46 -7.73 0.63
N VAL A 44 2.09 -7.90 1.80
CA VAL A 44 2.05 -9.15 2.59
C VAL A 44 0.62 -9.60 2.93
N PRO A 45 -0.26 -8.78 3.53
CA PRO A 45 -1.63 -9.22 3.85
C PRO A 45 -2.42 -9.60 2.59
N PHE A 46 -2.20 -8.90 1.47
CA PHE A 46 -2.85 -9.24 0.21
C PHE A 46 -2.33 -10.53 -0.40
N ALA A 47 -1.03 -10.81 -0.33
CA ALA A 47 -0.46 -12.06 -0.80
C ALA A 47 -1.04 -13.27 -0.03
N LEU A 48 -1.23 -13.12 1.28
CA LEU A 48 -1.79 -14.16 2.14
C LEU A 48 -3.29 -14.40 1.89
N VAL A 49 -4.05 -13.34 1.64
CA VAL A 49 -5.52 -13.41 1.49
C VAL A 49 -5.96 -13.66 0.05
N CYS A 50 -5.31 -13.01 -0.92
CA CYS A 50 -5.68 -13.02 -2.33
C CYS A 50 -4.78 -13.90 -3.20
N GLY A 51 -3.67 -14.41 -2.64
CA GLY A 51 -2.66 -15.16 -3.37
C GLY A 51 -1.64 -14.27 -4.09
N ILE A 52 -0.67 -14.93 -4.72
CA ILE A 52 0.40 -14.27 -5.48
C ILE A 52 0.09 -14.38 -6.97
N ASP A 53 -0.22 -13.24 -7.59
CA ASP A 53 -0.44 -13.13 -9.03
C ASP A 53 -0.05 -11.73 -9.54
N PHE A 54 -0.29 -11.45 -10.82
CA PHE A 54 0.08 -10.19 -11.45
C PHE A 54 -0.63 -8.96 -10.85
N ARG A 55 -1.80 -9.12 -10.21
CA ARG A 55 -2.49 -8.03 -9.50
C ARG A 55 -1.68 -7.55 -8.30
N LEU A 56 -0.97 -8.46 -7.63
CA LEU A 56 -0.07 -8.13 -6.53
C LEU A 56 1.10 -7.26 -7.01
N LEU A 57 1.64 -7.53 -8.20
CA LEU A 57 2.67 -6.70 -8.83
C LEU A 57 2.14 -5.30 -9.16
N ILE A 58 0.93 -5.20 -9.73
CA ILE A 58 0.30 -3.90 -10.01
C ILE A 58 0.11 -3.11 -8.71
N MET A 59 -0.37 -3.77 -7.65
CA MET A 59 -0.57 -3.15 -6.35
C MET A 59 0.74 -2.67 -5.72
N PHE A 60 1.80 -3.49 -5.78
CA PHE A 60 3.13 -3.12 -5.33
C PHE A 60 3.65 -1.87 -6.05
N MET A 61 3.57 -1.85 -7.39
CA MET A 61 4.03 -0.73 -8.20
C MET A 61 3.21 0.54 -7.94
N GLY A 62 1.88 0.41 -7.82
CA GLY A 62 0.99 1.51 -7.49
C GLY A 62 1.32 2.11 -6.12
N HIS A 63 1.42 1.26 -5.09
CA HIS A 63 1.78 1.66 -3.73
C HIS A 63 3.12 2.40 -3.70
N PHE A 64 4.15 1.82 -4.32
CA PHE A 64 5.48 2.41 -4.37
C PHE A 64 5.50 3.80 -5.02
N ILE A 65 4.75 3.99 -6.12
CA ILE A 65 4.67 5.29 -6.82
C ILE A 65 3.93 6.33 -5.97
N ILE A 66 2.76 5.96 -5.43
CA ILE A 66 1.92 6.86 -4.61
C ILE A 66 2.71 7.34 -3.39
N ASP A 67 3.28 6.41 -2.64
CA ASP A 67 4.01 6.74 -1.43
C ASP A 67 5.30 7.51 -1.72
N THR A 68 5.98 7.23 -2.83
CA THR A 68 7.13 8.05 -3.25
C THR A 68 6.67 9.47 -3.56
N GLY A 69 5.53 9.65 -4.23
CA GLY A 69 4.97 10.96 -4.52
C GLY A 69 4.58 11.76 -3.28
N LYS A 70 4.04 11.08 -2.26
CA LYS A 70 3.71 11.66 -0.96
C LYS A 70 4.95 11.92 -0.11
N ALA A 71 5.70 10.87 0.25
CA ALA A 71 6.71 10.93 1.31
C ALA A 71 8.05 11.51 0.86
N ARG A 72 8.43 11.35 -0.42
CA ARG A 72 9.71 11.87 -0.93
C ARG A 72 9.57 13.24 -1.55
N TYR A 73 8.52 13.43 -2.34
CA TYR A 73 8.41 14.61 -3.18
C TYR A 73 7.29 15.58 -2.76
N ASN A 74 6.41 15.18 -1.84
CA ASN A 74 5.37 16.03 -1.25
C ASN A 74 4.39 16.66 -2.26
N TYR A 75 4.16 16.04 -3.42
CA TYR A 75 3.14 16.49 -4.39
C TYR A 75 1.81 15.74 -4.27
N ILE A 76 1.74 14.71 -3.44
CA ILE A 76 0.51 14.00 -3.07
C ILE A 76 0.17 14.32 -1.61
N SER A 77 -1.01 14.86 -1.37
CA SER A 77 -1.55 15.07 -0.02
C SER A 77 -1.99 13.75 0.63
N TYR A 78 -2.12 13.75 1.96
CA TYR A 78 -2.62 12.59 2.70
C TYR A 78 -4.00 12.09 2.20
N ILE A 79 -4.92 13.01 1.85
CA ILE A 79 -6.24 12.63 1.36
C ILE A 79 -6.13 11.97 -0.02
N GLN A 80 -5.35 12.56 -0.93
CA GLN A 80 -5.14 11.99 -2.27
C GLN A 80 -4.51 10.60 -2.19
N ASP A 81 -3.50 10.46 -1.34
CA ASP A 81 -2.85 9.19 -1.04
C ASP A 81 -3.84 8.11 -0.61
N GLN A 82 -4.65 8.36 0.42
CA GLN A 82 -5.62 7.36 0.90
C GLN A 82 -6.69 7.05 -0.16
N LEU A 83 -7.21 8.05 -0.87
CA LEU A 83 -8.16 7.84 -1.97
C LEU A 83 -7.57 6.94 -3.05
N MET A 84 -6.31 7.17 -3.45
CA MET A 84 -5.63 6.33 -4.44
C MET A 84 -5.47 4.90 -3.93
N HIS A 85 -5.03 4.70 -2.68
CA HIS A 85 -4.91 3.35 -2.10
C HIS A 85 -6.24 2.58 -2.13
N TYR A 86 -7.35 3.21 -1.71
CA TYR A 86 -8.67 2.58 -1.74
C TYR A 86 -9.18 2.31 -3.17
N MET A 87 -8.92 3.21 -4.13
CA MET A 87 -9.24 2.96 -5.54
C MET A 87 -8.48 1.75 -6.09
N TYR A 88 -7.22 1.56 -5.71
CA TYR A 88 -6.41 0.41 -6.15
C TYR A 88 -6.94 -0.93 -5.64
N LEU A 89 -7.63 -0.96 -4.49
CA LEU A 89 -8.27 -2.18 -3.98
C LEU A 89 -9.31 -2.75 -4.97
N ALA A 90 -9.88 -1.90 -5.83
CA ALA A 90 -10.85 -2.33 -6.84
C ALA A 90 -10.29 -3.37 -7.83
N ILE A 91 -8.97 -3.45 -8.00
CA ILE A 91 -8.32 -4.50 -8.82
C ILE A 91 -8.68 -5.91 -8.33
N TYR A 92 -8.88 -6.08 -7.02
CA TYR A 92 -9.29 -7.36 -6.46
C TYR A 92 -10.80 -7.55 -6.45
N LEU A 93 -11.61 -6.55 -6.82
CA LEU A 93 -13.08 -6.69 -6.89
C LEU A 93 -13.57 -7.25 -8.23
N ILE A 94 -12.74 -7.14 -9.27
CA ILE A 94 -12.92 -7.77 -10.59
C ILE A 94 -12.50 -9.24 -10.51
#